data_AF-A0A4W5RQK4-F1
#
_entry.id   AF-A0A4W5RQK4-F1
#
_cell.length_a   1.000
_cell.length_b   1.000
_cell.length_c   1.000
_cell.angle_alpha   90.00
_cell.angle_beta   90.00
_cell.angle_gamma   90.00
#
_symmetry.space_group_name_H-M   'P 1'
#
loop_
_entity.id
_entity.type
_entity.pdbx_description
1 polymer ?
#
loop_
_entity_poly.entity_id
_entity_poly.type
_entity_poly.pdbx_seq_one_letter_code
_entity_poly.pdbx_strand_id
1 'polypeptide(L)'
;MKPFEDALKMHEAGGNGGVSVLEDQWPSPPRRRAPVAPTEEQLRREAWYHGRMSRRDAEKLLVRDGDFLVRDSATNPGQYVLTGMHCGLPKHLLLVDPEGMVSDNR
;
A
#
# COMPACT_ATOMS: atom_id res chain seq x y z
N MET A 1 12.55 25.34 17.33
CA MET A 1 12.82 25.04 15.91
C MET A 1 11.49 24.93 15.19
N LYS A 2 11.19 25.90 14.32
CA LYS A 2 9.95 25.98 13.53
C LYS A 2 10.32 25.66 12.08
N PRO A 3 10.18 24.41 11.63
CA PRO A 3 10.77 23.92 10.37
C PRO A 3 10.21 24.62 9.11
N PHE A 4 9.05 25.25 9.22
CA PHE A 4 8.38 25.93 8.11
C PHE A 4 8.99 27.30 7.77
N GLU A 5 9.54 28.00 8.76
CA GLU A 5 10.02 29.39 8.59
C GLU A 5 11.38 29.43 7.88
N ASP A 6 12.20 28.40 8.10
CA ASP A 6 13.48 28.21 7.40
C ASP A 6 13.27 27.91 5.91
N ALA A 7 12.20 27.21 5.55
CA ALA A 7 11.93 26.81 4.17
C ALA A 7 11.56 28.01 3.28
N LEU A 8 10.81 28.98 3.82
CA LEU A 8 10.38 30.16 3.05
C LEU A 8 11.55 31.13 2.82
N LYS A 9 12.52 31.16 3.74
CA LYS A 9 13.67 32.07 3.68
C LYS A 9 14.68 31.71 2.59
N MET A 10 14.59 30.51 2.02
CA MET A 10 15.53 30.03 0.99
C MET A 10 15.19 30.50 -0.42
N HIS A 11 14.07 31.22 -0.62
CA HIS A 11 13.57 31.54 -1.96
C HIS A 11 13.80 32.97 -2.44
N GLU A 12 14.52 33.81 -1.69
CA GLU A 12 14.82 35.18 -2.10
C GLU A 12 16.33 35.49 -1.99
N ALA A 13 17.09 35.09 -3.02
CA ALA A 13 18.32 35.77 -3.44
C ALA A 13 18.66 35.34 -4.88
N GLY A 14 18.47 36.27 -5.82
CA GLY A 14 18.71 36.05 -7.24
C GLY A 14 20.19 35.97 -7.63
N GLY A 15 20.42 35.63 -8.91
CA GLY A 15 21.70 35.89 -9.58
C GLY A 15 22.16 34.83 -10.56
N ASN A 16 21.69 34.95 -11.81
CA ASN A 16 22.41 34.76 -13.08
C ASN A 16 23.24 33.47 -13.35
N GLY A 17 22.82 32.74 -14.39
CA GLY A 17 23.75 32.02 -15.28
C GLY A 17 23.55 30.52 -15.42
N GLY A 18 23.27 30.08 -16.65
CA GLY A 18 23.56 28.72 -17.10
C GLY A 18 22.34 27.81 -17.20
N VAL A 19 21.96 27.50 -18.44
CA VAL A 19 21.05 26.40 -18.77
C VAL A 19 21.69 25.07 -18.33
N SER A 20 21.01 24.34 -17.45
CA SER A 20 21.08 22.88 -17.44
C SER A 20 19.71 22.36 -17.04
N VAL A 21 19.22 21.45 -17.88
CA VAL A 21 17.99 20.68 -17.74
C VAL A 21 17.87 20.21 -16.29
N LEU A 22 16.94 20.79 -15.53
CA LEU A 22 16.49 20.22 -14.26
C LEU A 22 15.60 19.03 -14.61
N GLU A 23 16.25 17.90 -14.91
CA GLU A 23 15.60 16.61 -14.77
C GLU A 23 14.93 16.59 -13.40
N ASP A 24 13.63 16.27 -13.42
CA ASP A 24 12.78 15.85 -12.32
C ASP A 24 13.35 14.56 -11.68
N GLN A 25 14.62 14.62 -11.28
CA GLN A 25 15.37 13.53 -10.70
C GLN A 25 14.98 13.49 -9.23
N TRP A 26 13.75 13.08 -8.97
CA TRP A 26 13.52 12.32 -7.76
C TRP A 26 14.44 11.12 -7.85
N PRO A 27 15.49 11.01 -7.01
CA PRO A 27 16.34 9.84 -7.04
C PRO A 27 15.42 8.65 -6.82
N SER A 28 15.41 7.72 -7.78
CA SER A 28 14.60 6.50 -7.71
C SER A 28 14.67 6.00 -6.28
N PRO A 29 13.53 5.71 -5.60
CA PRO A 29 13.55 5.26 -4.22
C PRO A 29 14.63 4.19 -4.14
N PRO A 30 15.63 4.32 -3.22
CA PRO A 30 16.67 3.31 -3.09
C PRO A 30 15.92 1.99 -3.07
N ARG A 31 16.33 1.02 -3.91
CA ARG A 31 15.68 -0.28 -4.11
C ARG A 31 15.51 -0.97 -2.76
N ARG A 32 14.56 -0.50 -1.95
CA ARG A 32 14.04 -1.13 -0.77
C ARG A 32 13.21 -2.21 -1.41
N ARG A 33 13.88 -3.32 -1.75
CA ARG A 33 13.20 -4.59 -1.95
C ARG A 33 12.19 -4.62 -0.83
N ALA A 34 10.90 -4.64 -1.20
CA ALA A 34 9.89 -4.87 -0.20
C ALA A 34 10.36 -6.10 0.59
N PRO A 35 10.34 -6.07 1.94
CA PRO A 35 10.65 -7.27 2.69
C PRO A 35 9.86 -8.42 2.08
N VAL A 36 10.51 -9.57 1.92
CA VAL A 36 9.92 -10.75 1.28
C VAL A 36 8.51 -10.92 1.82
N ALA A 37 7.52 -10.90 0.92
CA ALA A 37 6.13 -11.06 1.31
C ALA A 37 6.00 -12.33 2.17
N PRO A 38 5.30 -12.27 3.32
CA PRO A 38 5.13 -13.43 4.18
C PRO A 38 4.50 -14.57 3.37
N THR A 39 4.96 -15.80 3.61
CA THR A 39 4.39 -16.97 2.95
C THR A 39 2.95 -17.19 3.41
N GLU A 40 2.13 -17.89 2.61
CA GLU A 40 0.75 -18.22 2.99
C GLU A 40 0.69 -18.95 4.34
N GLU A 41 1.66 -19.80 4.63
CA GLU A 41 1.78 -20.49 5.92
C GLU A 41 1.99 -19.53 7.10
N GLN A 42 2.73 -18.43 6.90
CA GLN A 42 2.86 -17.39 7.91
C GLN A 42 1.56 -16.61 8.06
N LEU A 43 0.89 -16.26 6.96
CA LEU A 43 -0.40 -15.58 6.97
C LEU A 43 -1.47 -16.40 7.69
N ARG A 44 -1.53 -17.73 7.49
CA ARG A 44 -2.47 -18.64 8.17
C ARG A 44 -2.35 -18.69 9.69
N ARG A 45 -1.25 -18.19 10.26
CA ARG A 45 -1.06 -18.11 11.72
C ARG A 45 -1.62 -16.83 12.31
N GLU A 46 -1.99 -15.87 11.47
CA GLU A 46 -2.50 -14.58 11.87
C GLU A 46 -4.02 -14.62 12.05
N ALA A 47 -4.50 -14.06 13.16
CA ALA A 47 -5.93 -14.08 13.49
C ALA A 47 -6.79 -13.23 12.53
N TRP A 48 -6.18 -12.29 11.82
CA TRP A 48 -6.83 -11.42 10.84
C TRP A 48 -6.88 -12.02 9.43
N TYR A 49 -6.22 -13.16 9.19
CA TYR A 49 -6.18 -13.82 7.89
C TYR A 49 -7.15 -15.01 7.85
N HIS A 50 -8.10 -14.97 6.93
CA HIS A 50 -9.16 -15.99 6.85
C HIS A 50 -9.03 -16.88 5.60
N GLY A 51 -7.96 -16.76 4.83
CA GLY A 51 -7.76 -17.50 3.58
C GLY A 51 -8.88 -17.23 2.57
N ARG A 52 -9.31 -18.28 1.86
CA ARG A 52 -10.33 -18.17 0.81
C ARG A 52 -11.71 -17.90 1.38
N MET A 53 -12.15 -16.64 1.27
CA MET A 53 -13.41 -16.16 1.80
C MET A 53 -14.14 -15.27 0.79
N SER A 54 -15.47 -15.40 0.72
CA SER A 54 -16.30 -14.57 -0.14
C SER A 54 -16.41 -13.14 0.40
N ARG A 55 -16.68 -12.18 -0.49
CA ARG A 55 -16.93 -10.77 -0.09
C ARG A 55 -18.04 -10.69 0.96
N ARG A 56 -19.15 -11.38 0.70
CA ARG A 56 -20.34 -11.35 1.56
C ARG A 56 -20.08 -11.94 2.94
N ASP A 57 -19.27 -13.00 3.03
CA ASP A 57 -18.95 -13.60 4.33
C ASP A 57 -17.99 -12.74 5.13
N ALA A 58 -17.05 -12.06 4.46
CA ALA A 58 -16.19 -11.08 5.10
C ALA A 58 -17.00 -9.91 5.68
N GLU A 59 -17.95 -9.35 4.93
CA GLU A 59 -18.81 -8.25 5.39
C GLU A 59 -19.62 -8.62 6.65
N LYS A 60 -20.04 -9.89 6.80
CA LYS A 60 -20.77 -10.36 8.00
C LYS A 60 -19.89 -10.46 9.25
N LEU A 61 -18.59 -10.66 9.08
CA LEU A 61 -17.65 -10.77 10.20
C LEU A 61 -17.26 -9.40 10.77
N LEU A 62 -17.43 -8.34 9.97
CA LEU A 62 -17.14 -6.98 10.38
C LEU A 62 -18.39 -6.37 11.03
N VAL A 63 -18.32 -6.12 12.34
CA VAL A 63 -19.47 -5.63 13.11
C VAL A 63 -19.28 -4.16 13.50
N ARG A 64 -18.05 -3.77 13.82
CA ARG A 64 -17.71 -2.46 14.35
C ARG A 64 -16.82 -1.70 13.37
N ASP A 65 -16.92 -0.38 13.40
CA ASP A 65 -15.99 0.48 12.68
C ASP A 65 -14.55 0.26 13.17
N GLY A 66 -13.65 0.04 12.22
CA GLY A 66 -12.27 -0.34 12.48
C GLY A 66 -12.01 -1.85 12.44
N ASP A 67 -13.04 -2.69 12.40
CA ASP A 67 -12.86 -4.13 12.15
C ASP A 67 -12.26 -4.33 10.75
N PHE A 68 -11.33 -5.27 10.63
CA PHE A 68 -10.75 -5.64 9.35
C PHE A 68 -10.32 -7.11 9.33
N LEU A 69 -10.19 -7.65 8.13
CA LEU A 69 -9.62 -8.96 7.85
C LEU A 69 -8.99 -8.99 6.46
N VAL A 70 -8.03 -9.87 6.26
CA VAL A 70 -7.46 -10.16 4.94
C VAL A 70 -7.96 -11.52 4.47
N ARG A 71 -8.33 -11.59 3.20
CA ARG A 71 -8.81 -12.81 2.55
C ARG A 71 -8.19 -13.00 1.18
N ASP A 72 -8.09 -14.25 0.75
CA ASP A 72 -7.82 -14.58 -0.65
C ASP A 72 -9.06 -14.25 -1.50
N SER A 73 -8.79 -13.69 -2.67
CA SER A 73 -9.81 -13.53 -3.69
C SER A 73 -10.27 -14.91 -4.18
N ALA A 74 -11.55 -15.21 -3.96
CA ALA A 74 -12.14 -16.45 -4.43
C ALA A 74 -12.09 -16.58 -5.97
N THR A 75 -12.11 -15.46 -6.70
CA THR A 75 -12.13 -15.43 -8.17
C THR A 75 -10.73 -15.39 -8.79
N ASN A 76 -9.76 -14.77 -8.11
CA ASN A 76 -8.40 -14.59 -8.64
C ASN A 76 -7.37 -15.14 -7.63
N PRO A 77 -6.91 -16.40 -7.78
CA PRO A 77 -5.86 -16.93 -6.92
C PRO A 77 -4.59 -16.07 -7.01
N GLY A 78 -3.92 -15.85 -5.87
CA GLY A 78 -2.76 -14.96 -5.77
C GLY A 78 -3.08 -13.48 -5.52
N GLN A 79 -4.37 -13.12 -5.41
CA GLN A 79 -4.80 -11.77 -5.02
C GLN A 79 -5.33 -11.76 -3.59
N TYR A 80 -4.70 -10.97 -2.74
CA TYR A 80 -5.17 -10.72 -1.37
C TYR A 80 -6.05 -9.48 -1.32
N VAL A 81 -7.11 -9.54 -0.53
CA VAL A 81 -8.06 -8.44 -0.34
C VAL A 81 -8.18 -8.12 1.13
N LEU A 82 -7.85 -6.88 1.49
CA LEU A 82 -8.16 -6.33 2.81
C LEU A 82 -9.62 -5.87 2.80
N THR A 83 -10.43 -6.46 3.67
CA THR A 83 -11.82 -6.09 3.89
C THR A 83 -11.93 -5.43 5.25
N GLY A 84 -12.47 -4.21 5.34
CA GLY A 84 -12.59 -3.48 6.59
C GLY A 84 -13.84 -2.62 6.68
N MET A 85 -14.30 -2.32 7.89
CA MET A 85 -15.48 -1.51 8.16
C MET A 85 -15.06 -0.08 8.48
N HIS A 86 -15.63 0.88 7.76
CA HIS A 86 -15.32 2.30 7.97
C HIS A 86 -16.56 3.17 7.80
N CYS A 87 -16.93 3.86 8.88
CA CYS A 87 -18.13 4.68 8.99
C CYS A 87 -19.42 3.90 8.66
N GLY A 88 -19.52 2.66 9.12
CA GLY A 88 -20.64 1.74 8.87
C GLY A 88 -20.69 1.17 7.46
N LEU A 89 -19.66 1.41 6.63
CA LEU A 89 -19.58 0.91 5.26
C LEU A 89 -18.44 -0.09 5.10
N PRO A 90 -18.72 -1.30 4.59
CA PRO A 90 -17.66 -2.24 4.25
C PRO A 90 -16.87 -1.74 3.04
N LYS A 91 -15.54 -1.74 3.18
CA LYS A 91 -14.57 -1.40 2.14
C LYS A 91 -13.71 -2.60 1.81
N HIS A 92 -13.34 -2.73 0.54
CA HIS A 92 -12.46 -3.79 0.06
C HIS A 92 -11.32 -3.18 -0.74
N LEU A 93 -10.09 -3.44 -0.32
CA LEU A 93 -8.88 -2.93 -0.94
C LEU A 93 -8.06 -4.13 -1.43
N LEU A 94 -7.69 -4.11 -2.71
CA LEU A 94 -6.79 -5.10 -3.29
C LEU A 94 -5.37 -4.82 -2.79
N LEU A 95 -4.73 -5.83 -2.21
CA LEU A 95 -3.32 -5.78 -1.84
C LEU A 95 -2.52 -6.28 -3.03
N VAL A 96 -1.84 -5.35 -3.69
CA VAL A 96 -0.89 -5.62 -4.77
C VAL A 96 0.52 -5.39 -4.25
N ASP A 97 1.42 -6.30 -4.57
CA ASP A 97 2.83 -6.10 -4.29
C ASP A 97 3.34 -4.86 -5.05
N PRO A 98 4.20 -4.03 -4.43
CA PRO A 98 4.72 -2.80 -5.02
C PRO A 98 5.56 -3.01 -6.29
N GLU A 99 5.96 -4.25 -6.60
CA GLU A 99 6.65 -4.59 -7.85
C GLU A 99 5.69 -4.82 -9.03
N GLY A 100 4.38 -4.91 -8.82
CA GLY A 100 3.43 -5.17 -9.90
C GLY A 100 3.68 -6.50 -10.63
N MET A 101 4.46 -7.42 -10.04
CA MET A 101 4.70 -8.74 -10.59
C MET A 101 3.43 -9.59 -10.45
N VAL A 102 2.58 -9.49 -11.46
CA VAL A 102 1.97 -10.71 -11.99
C VAL A 102 3.13 -11.66 -12.28
N SER A 103 3.13 -12.84 -11.70
CA SER A 103 4.06 -13.90 -12.09
C SER A 103 3.87 -14.13 -13.59
N ASP A 104 4.71 -13.49 -14.41
CA ASP A 104 4.74 -13.73 -15.86
C ASP A 104 5.27 -15.14 -16.02
N ASN A 105 4.34 -16.09 -16.06
CA ASN A 105 4.63 -17.48 -16.38
C ASN A 105 4.76 -17.55 -17.90
N ARG A 106 5.98 -17.35 -18.41
CA ARG A 106 6.34 -17.75 -19.76
C ARG A 106 7.75 -18.31 -19.86
#